data_AF-A0A0K0DRI4-F1
#
_entry.id   AF-A0A0K0DRI4-F1
#
_cell.length_a   1.000
_cell.length_b   1.000
_cell.length_c   1.000
_cell.angle_alpha   90.00
_cell.angle_beta   90.00
_cell.angle_gamma   90.00
#
_symmetry.space_group_name_H-M   'P 1'
#
loop_
_entity.id
_entity.type
_entity.pdbx_description
1 polymer ?
#
loop_
_entity_poly.entity_id
_entity_poly.type
_entity_poly.pdbx_seq_one_letter_code
_entity_poly.pdbx_strand_id
1 'polypeptide(L)'
;MDGAFDRSLERCRPSFFSRKKNQHEEKTLSCVLQTNSDGLALSSCVLALLLNDYRNRLEMRSRSALMFRNSTCALFEMYVVFLEFDPFVAKCLVKPMFQSLDILLDEHAVSEDLEIAGTILTNHGAALNNLNSYLVDRLIVKIRSKICSDDQQMNGDIRRIFLHVLDLWVWGWNELMIPECLTIGYFDKVPSVENSTPERKCGIGNKEFGNRESVV
;
A
#
# COMPACT_ATOMS: atom_id res chain seq x y z
N MET A 1 43.59 12.30 -67.46
CA MET A 1 43.88 12.60 -66.05
C MET A 1 42.86 11.84 -65.23
N ASP A 2 43.37 11.04 -64.31
CA ASP A 2 42.71 10.19 -63.31
C ASP A 2 41.50 10.90 -62.66
N GLY A 3 40.42 10.27 -62.18
CA GLY A 3 40.19 8.93 -61.63
C GLY A 3 39.21 9.11 -60.45
N ALA A 4 38.48 8.04 -60.11
CA ALA A 4 37.67 7.82 -58.90
C ALA A 4 36.18 8.25 -58.86
N PHE A 5 35.34 7.20 -58.83
CA PHE A 5 34.18 6.99 -57.95
C PHE A 5 33.95 8.04 -56.85
N ASP A 6 32.74 8.63 -56.78
CA ASP A 6 32.00 8.64 -55.51
C ASP A 6 30.49 8.94 -55.57
N ARG A 7 29.78 8.14 -54.76
CA ARG A 7 28.58 8.38 -53.94
C ARG A 7 27.31 9.06 -54.49
N SER A 8 26.31 8.17 -54.63
CA SER A 8 24.89 8.26 -54.30
C SER A 8 24.35 9.53 -53.60
N LEU A 9 23.19 9.91 -54.14
CA LEU A 9 22.15 10.82 -53.68
C LEU A 9 21.99 11.04 -52.15
N GLU A 10 22.05 12.32 -51.80
CA GLU A 10 21.01 13.13 -51.13
C GLU A 10 20.35 12.71 -49.79
N ARG A 11 20.63 13.57 -48.80
CA ARG A 11 19.71 14.27 -47.86
C ARG A 11 19.00 13.52 -46.71
N CYS A 12 19.53 13.78 -45.50
CA CYS A 12 18.87 14.32 -44.28
C CYS A 12 17.51 13.76 -43.74
N ARG A 13 17.61 12.93 -42.66
CA ARG A 13 16.95 12.93 -41.30
C ARG A 13 15.43 13.24 -41.12
N PRO A 14 14.80 12.96 -39.93
CA PRO A 14 14.77 11.76 -39.06
C PRO A 14 13.33 11.43 -38.52
N SER A 15 13.02 10.20 -38.09
CA SER A 15 12.05 9.91 -36.98
C SER A 15 11.77 8.41 -36.83
N PHE A 16 12.48 7.75 -35.93
CA PHE A 16 12.16 6.38 -35.50
C PHE A 16 12.45 6.22 -34.01
N PHE A 17 11.80 7.02 -33.15
CA PHE A 17 11.82 6.78 -31.70
C PHE A 17 10.58 7.39 -31.02
N SER A 18 9.39 6.93 -31.40
CA SER A 18 8.15 7.09 -30.62
C SER A 18 7.06 6.22 -31.23
N ARG A 19 7.10 4.91 -30.96
CA ARG A 19 5.98 4.01 -31.30
C ARG A 19 5.84 2.77 -30.42
N LYS A 20 6.78 2.52 -29.50
CA LYS A 20 6.74 1.34 -28.62
C LYS A 20 6.17 1.57 -27.22
N LYS A 21 5.94 2.82 -26.80
CA LYS A 21 5.30 3.10 -25.48
C LYS A 21 3.77 3.04 -25.54
N ASN A 22 3.15 3.46 -26.65
CA ASN A 22 1.69 3.53 -26.76
C ASN A 22 1.02 2.17 -26.98
N GLN A 23 1.71 1.18 -27.57
CA GLN A 23 1.08 -0.12 -27.89
C GLN A 23 0.78 -1.00 -26.67
N HIS A 24 1.46 -0.78 -25.54
CA HIS A 24 1.19 -1.53 -24.32
C HIS A 24 0.06 -0.87 -23.51
N GLU A 25 0.04 0.45 -23.43
CA GLU A 25 -1.02 1.23 -22.75
C GLU A 25 -2.36 1.12 -23.48
N GLU A 26 -2.35 1.12 -24.82
CA GLU A 26 -3.55 1.02 -25.66
C GLU A 26 -4.20 -0.38 -25.60
N LYS A 27 -3.39 -1.44 -25.39
CA LYS A 27 -3.90 -2.80 -25.11
C LYS A 27 -4.50 -2.95 -23.72
N THR A 28 -3.92 -2.29 -22.72
CA THR A 28 -4.47 -2.31 -21.35
C THR A 28 -5.79 -1.55 -21.29
N LEU A 29 -5.93 -0.44 -22.03
CA LEU A 29 -7.18 0.30 -22.15
C LEU A 29 -8.27 -0.46 -22.93
N SER A 30 -7.90 -1.23 -23.96
CA SER A 30 -8.88 -2.05 -24.70
C SER A 30 -9.40 -3.25 -23.88
N CYS A 31 -8.65 -3.77 -22.90
CA CYS A 31 -9.12 -4.80 -21.96
C CYS A 31 -10.28 -4.29 -21.10
N VAL A 32 -10.21 -3.03 -20.66
CA VAL A 32 -11.17 -2.42 -19.73
C VAL A 32 -12.49 -2.08 -20.43
N LEU A 33 -12.49 -1.87 -21.75
CA LEU A 33 -13.68 -1.50 -22.53
C LEU A 33 -14.53 -2.68 -23.02
N GLN A 34 -14.07 -3.93 -22.83
CA GLN A 34 -14.83 -5.14 -23.13
C GLN A 34 -15.02 -5.97 -21.85
N THR A 35 -15.81 -5.44 -20.93
CA THR A 35 -16.29 -6.23 -19.79
C THR A 35 -17.31 -7.25 -20.31
N ASN A 36 -16.88 -8.50 -20.47
CA ASN A 36 -17.81 -9.63 -20.46
C ASN A 36 -18.58 -9.58 -19.13
N SER A 37 -19.84 -10.04 -19.13
CA SER A 37 -20.81 -9.96 -18.02
C SER A 37 -20.34 -10.50 -16.67
N ASP A 38 -19.17 -11.14 -16.62
CA ASP A 38 -18.68 -11.93 -15.49
C ASP A 38 -17.48 -11.29 -14.77
N GLY A 39 -17.05 -10.07 -15.14
CA GLY A 39 -15.98 -9.32 -14.44
C GLY A 39 -14.56 -9.89 -14.57
N LEU A 40 -14.39 -11.06 -15.21
CA LEU A 40 -13.12 -11.78 -15.40
C LEU A 40 -12.01 -10.97 -16.07
N ALA A 41 -12.36 -10.14 -17.06
CA ALA A 41 -11.38 -9.30 -17.76
C ALA A 41 -10.83 -8.22 -16.83
N LEU A 42 -11.70 -7.60 -16.04
CA LEU A 42 -11.31 -6.58 -15.06
C LEU A 42 -10.44 -7.19 -13.97
N SER A 43 -10.83 -8.34 -13.40
CA SER A 43 -10.05 -9.01 -12.35
C SER A 43 -8.66 -9.43 -12.85
N SER A 44 -8.56 -9.93 -14.08
CA SER A 44 -7.28 -10.25 -14.72
C SER A 44 -6.42 -9.01 -14.95
N CYS A 45 -7.03 -7.90 -15.38
CA CYS A 45 -6.31 -6.64 -15.61
C CYS A 45 -5.85 -5.99 -14.29
N VAL A 46 -6.62 -6.09 -13.20
CA VAL A 46 -6.20 -5.69 -11.84
C VAL A 46 -5.03 -6.55 -11.34
N LEU A 47 -5.13 -7.87 -11.48
CA LEU A 47 -4.05 -8.78 -11.09
C LEU A 47 -2.74 -8.46 -11.84
N ALA A 48 -2.84 -8.19 -13.15
CA ALA A 48 -1.68 -7.85 -13.97
C ALA A 48 -1.01 -6.55 -13.48
N LEU A 49 -1.79 -5.54 -13.10
CA LEU A 49 -1.27 -4.28 -12.54
C LEU A 49 -0.58 -4.51 -11.19
N LEU A 50 -1.21 -5.23 -10.27
CA LEU A 50 -0.62 -5.56 -8.96
C LEU A 50 0.71 -6.32 -9.10
N LEU A 51 0.75 -7.31 -9.99
CA LEU A 51 1.97 -8.08 -10.23
C LEU A 51 3.04 -7.26 -10.94
N ASN A 52 2.65 -6.31 -11.80
CA ASN A 52 3.58 -5.37 -12.41
C ASN A 52 4.20 -4.43 -11.37
N ASP A 53 3.39 -3.87 -10.48
CA ASP A 53 3.86 -3.02 -9.39
C ASP A 53 4.82 -3.78 -8.47
N TYR A 54 4.47 -5.00 -8.09
CA TYR A 54 5.34 -5.88 -7.31
C TYR A 54 6.66 -6.20 -8.03
N ARG A 55 6.64 -6.46 -9.35
CA ARG A 55 7.87 -6.70 -10.13
C ARG A 55 8.81 -5.50 -10.08
N ASN A 56 8.25 -4.28 -10.11
CA ASN A 56 9.00 -3.03 -10.07
C ASN A 56 9.16 -2.46 -8.64
N ARG A 57 8.85 -3.23 -7.60
CA ARG A 57 8.73 -2.74 -6.20
C ARG A 57 9.95 -1.99 -5.67
N LEU A 58 11.16 -2.40 -6.02
CA LEU A 58 12.39 -1.76 -5.52
C LEU A 58 12.60 -0.39 -6.17
N GLU A 59 12.36 -0.29 -7.48
CA GLU A 59 12.37 0.98 -8.21
C GLU A 59 11.25 1.90 -7.70
N MET A 60 10.05 1.34 -7.49
CA MET A 60 8.92 2.06 -6.91
C MET A 60 9.27 2.63 -5.53
N ARG A 61 9.81 1.82 -4.62
CA ARG A 61 10.21 2.26 -3.27
C ARG A 61 11.26 3.35 -3.34
N SER A 62 12.27 3.23 -4.21
CA SER A 62 13.31 4.26 -4.35
C SER A 62 12.79 5.60 -4.86
N ARG A 63 11.71 5.60 -5.66
CA ARG A 63 11.11 6.82 -6.20
C ARG A 63 10.07 7.41 -5.26
N SER A 64 9.28 6.55 -4.61
CA SER A 64 8.22 6.93 -3.69
C SER A 64 7.93 5.78 -2.73
N ALA A 65 8.42 5.92 -1.49
CA ALA A 65 8.09 5.01 -0.40
C ALA A 65 6.57 4.94 -0.16
N LEU A 66 5.87 6.08 -0.30
CA LEU A 66 4.41 6.12 -0.18
C LEU A 66 3.71 5.25 -1.22
N MET A 67 4.12 5.30 -2.49
CA MET A 67 3.53 4.43 -3.52
C MET A 67 3.80 2.95 -3.23
N PHE A 68 5.02 2.62 -2.77
CA PHE A 68 5.34 1.25 -2.37
C PHE A 68 4.46 0.75 -1.21
N ARG A 69 4.26 1.59 -0.18
CA ARG A 69 3.34 1.28 0.93
C ARG A 69 1.91 1.05 0.44
N ASN A 70 1.39 1.96 -0.38
CA ASN A 70 0.03 1.84 -0.94
C ASN A 70 -0.13 0.60 -1.81
N SER A 71 0.86 0.30 -2.66
CA SER A 71 0.88 -0.92 -3.48
C SER A 71 0.92 -2.17 -2.60
N THR A 72 1.69 -2.14 -1.51
CA THR A 72 1.72 -3.23 -0.53
C THR A 72 0.36 -3.44 0.11
N CYS A 73 -0.29 -2.39 0.64
CA CYS A 73 -1.65 -2.50 1.18
C CYS A 73 -2.64 -3.05 0.14
N ALA A 74 -2.57 -2.57 -1.11
CA ALA A 74 -3.43 -3.05 -2.18
C ALA A 74 -3.26 -4.56 -2.46
N LEU A 75 -2.07 -5.14 -2.31
CA LEU A 75 -1.86 -6.59 -2.43
C LEU A 75 -2.68 -7.36 -1.37
N PHE A 76 -2.75 -6.86 -0.14
CA PHE A 76 -3.47 -7.51 0.96
C PHE A 76 -4.99 -7.39 0.80
N GLU A 77 -5.49 -6.19 0.49
CA GLU A 77 -6.91 -5.96 0.25
C GLU A 77 -7.40 -6.80 -0.94
N MET A 78 -6.65 -6.81 -2.04
CA MET A 78 -7.02 -7.56 -3.23
C MET A 78 -6.87 -9.06 -3.05
N TYR A 79 -5.98 -9.53 -2.18
CA TYR A 79 -5.89 -10.96 -1.84
C TYR A 79 -7.22 -11.48 -1.27
N VAL A 80 -7.86 -10.72 -0.37
CA VAL A 80 -9.17 -11.09 0.19
C VAL A 80 -10.22 -11.18 -0.91
N VAL A 81 -10.28 -10.17 -1.80
CA VAL A 81 -11.21 -10.15 -2.94
C VAL A 81 -10.96 -11.33 -3.90
N PHE A 82 -9.71 -11.61 -4.25
CA PHE A 82 -9.38 -12.73 -5.12
C PHE A 82 -9.65 -14.07 -4.45
N LEU A 83 -9.54 -14.18 -3.13
CA LEU A 83 -9.81 -15.42 -2.42
C LEU A 83 -11.29 -15.82 -2.51
N GLU A 84 -12.20 -14.84 -2.46
CA GLU A 84 -13.63 -15.04 -2.68
C GLU A 84 -13.97 -15.39 -4.13
N PHE A 85 -13.22 -14.83 -5.09
CA PHE A 85 -13.43 -15.04 -6.51
C PHE A 85 -12.85 -16.38 -7.01
N ASP A 86 -11.55 -16.59 -6.83
CA ASP A 86 -10.82 -17.81 -7.19
C ASP A 86 -9.56 -17.97 -6.31
N PRO A 87 -9.55 -18.96 -5.39
CA PRO A 87 -8.41 -19.25 -4.52
C PRO A 87 -7.10 -19.54 -5.26
N PHE A 88 -7.14 -20.05 -6.48
CA PHE A 88 -5.93 -20.31 -7.28
C PHE A 88 -5.34 -19.01 -7.82
N VAL A 89 -6.18 -18.05 -8.20
CA VAL A 89 -5.72 -16.71 -8.60
C VAL A 89 -5.12 -15.98 -7.40
N ALA A 90 -5.76 -16.04 -6.24
CA ALA A 90 -5.27 -15.41 -5.00
C ALA A 90 -3.87 -15.90 -4.61
N LYS A 91 -3.55 -17.19 -4.86
CA LYS A 91 -2.20 -17.75 -4.61
C LYS A 91 -1.08 -17.01 -5.33
N CYS A 92 -1.35 -16.34 -6.45
CA CYS A 92 -0.36 -15.53 -7.15
C CYS A 92 0.15 -14.35 -6.31
N LEU A 93 -0.62 -13.89 -5.33
CA LEU A 93 -0.29 -12.76 -4.47
C LEU A 93 0.47 -13.14 -3.20
N VAL A 94 0.47 -14.42 -2.80
CA VAL A 94 1.08 -14.88 -1.54
C VAL A 94 2.56 -14.50 -1.45
N LYS A 95 3.35 -14.82 -2.49
CA LYS A 95 4.77 -14.44 -2.52
C LYS A 95 4.97 -12.91 -2.53
N PRO A 96 4.26 -12.14 -3.38
CA PRO A 96 4.26 -10.68 -3.30
C PRO A 96 3.99 -10.13 -1.90
N MET A 97 2.94 -10.59 -1.22
CA MET A 97 2.56 -10.14 0.12
C MET A 97 3.69 -10.32 1.14
N PHE A 98 4.25 -11.53 1.24
CA PHE A 98 5.34 -11.82 2.18
C PHE A 98 6.61 -11.03 1.86
N GLN A 99 6.99 -10.90 0.59
CA GLN A 99 8.20 -10.17 0.22
C GLN A 99 8.06 -8.66 0.41
N SER A 100 6.87 -8.10 0.18
CA SER A 100 6.63 -6.68 0.44
C SER A 100 6.65 -6.38 1.95
N LEU A 101 6.10 -7.26 2.80
CA LEU A 101 6.26 -7.16 4.25
C LEU A 101 7.74 -7.24 4.68
N ASP A 102 8.52 -8.13 4.07
CA ASP A 102 9.94 -8.27 4.37
C ASP A 102 10.74 -6.99 4.10
N ILE A 103 10.34 -6.26 3.06
CA ILE A 103 10.91 -4.96 2.66
C ILE A 103 10.45 -3.84 3.61
N LEU A 104 9.20 -3.83 4.06
CA LEU A 104 8.71 -2.85 5.04
C LEU A 104 9.40 -2.98 6.42
N LEU A 105 9.93 -4.17 6.74
CA LEU A 105 10.61 -4.48 7.99
C LEU A 105 12.14 -4.54 7.85
N ASP A 106 12.70 -4.00 6.76
CA ASP A 106 14.14 -4.06 6.52
C ASP A 106 14.94 -3.06 7.37
N GLU A 107 16.27 -3.09 7.21
CA GLU A 107 17.18 -2.21 7.95
C GLU A 107 16.97 -0.72 7.62
N HIS A 108 16.45 -0.42 6.43
CA HIS A 108 16.23 0.94 5.93
C HIS A 108 14.79 1.43 6.09
N ALA A 109 13.94 0.66 6.80
CA ALA A 109 12.56 1.01 7.04
C ALA A 109 12.42 2.32 7.83
N VAL A 110 11.57 3.21 7.33
CA VAL A 110 11.17 4.44 8.04
C VAL A 110 9.97 4.17 8.96
N SER A 111 9.68 5.10 9.87
CA SER A 111 8.58 4.97 10.84
C SER A 111 7.25 4.54 10.21
N GLU A 112 6.86 5.16 9.08
CA GLU A 112 5.60 4.84 8.42
C GLU A 112 5.63 3.48 7.69
N ASP A 113 6.81 2.96 7.32
CA ASP A 113 6.93 1.59 6.79
C ASP A 113 6.62 0.57 7.90
N LEU A 114 7.15 0.81 9.11
CA LEU A 114 6.93 -0.03 10.28
C LEU A 114 5.47 0.00 10.74
N GLU A 115 4.85 1.18 10.76
CA GLU A 115 3.43 1.34 11.10
C GLU A 115 2.52 0.56 10.14
N ILE A 116 2.78 0.65 8.83
CA ILE A 116 2.04 -0.12 7.82
C ILE A 116 2.27 -1.62 7.98
N ALA A 117 3.51 -2.07 8.21
CA ALA A 117 3.78 -3.49 8.44
C ALA A 117 3.03 -4.03 9.66
N GLY A 118 3.02 -3.26 10.75
CA GLY A 118 2.29 -3.60 11.97
C GLY A 118 0.79 -3.69 11.74
N THR A 119 0.21 -2.68 11.06
CA THR A 119 -1.23 -2.66 10.71
C THR A 119 -1.63 -3.85 9.83
N ILE A 120 -0.82 -4.16 8.81
CA ILE A 120 -1.06 -5.31 7.93
C ILE A 120 -1.03 -6.61 8.74
N LEU A 121 -0.06 -6.77 9.64
CA LEU A 121 0.04 -7.97 10.46
C LEU A 121 -1.12 -8.08 11.45
N THR A 122 -1.53 -6.99 12.10
CA THR A 122 -2.73 -6.98 12.95
C THR A 122 -3.96 -7.45 12.19
N ASN A 123 -4.19 -6.93 10.98
CA ASN A 123 -5.42 -7.19 10.23
C ASN A 123 -5.42 -8.52 9.47
N HIS A 124 -4.26 -8.96 8.95
CA HIS A 124 -4.15 -10.11 8.07
C HIS A 124 -3.24 -11.22 8.61
N GLY A 125 -2.71 -11.09 9.83
CA GLY A 125 -1.77 -12.01 10.44
C GLY A 125 -2.30 -13.44 10.54
N ALA A 126 -3.58 -13.61 10.90
CA ALA A 126 -4.23 -14.92 10.91
C ALA A 126 -4.21 -15.61 9.54
N ALA A 127 -4.57 -14.86 8.48
CA ALA A 127 -4.57 -15.37 7.11
C ALA A 127 -3.15 -15.70 6.63
N LEU A 128 -2.17 -14.83 6.91
CA LEU A 128 -0.76 -15.08 6.61
C LEU A 128 -0.23 -16.32 7.34
N ASN A 129 -0.60 -16.50 8.60
CA ASN A 129 -0.15 -17.65 9.40
C ASN A 129 -0.70 -18.96 8.82
N ASN A 130 -1.95 -18.97 8.37
CA ASN A 130 -2.56 -20.11 7.69
C ASN A 130 -1.94 -20.40 6.32
N LEU A 131 -1.49 -19.36 5.61
CA LEU A 131 -0.79 -19.51 4.34
C LEU A 131 0.62 -20.07 4.51
N ASN A 132 1.38 -19.53 5.45
CA ASN A 132 2.75 -19.95 5.74
C ASN A 132 3.23 -19.44 7.11
N SER A 133 3.00 -20.23 8.15
CA SER A 133 3.43 -19.90 9.53
C SER A 133 4.94 -19.70 9.66
N TYR A 134 5.75 -20.48 8.94
CA TYR A 134 7.21 -20.32 8.95
C TYR A 134 7.67 -18.92 8.48
N LEU A 135 7.02 -18.37 7.44
CA LEU A 135 7.32 -17.01 7.00
C LEU A 135 6.84 -15.96 8.01
N VAL A 136 5.70 -16.19 8.67
CA VAL A 136 5.24 -15.32 9.77
C VAL A 136 6.23 -15.34 10.92
N ASP A 137 6.71 -16.51 11.36
CA ASP A 137 7.70 -16.61 12.43
C ASP A 137 8.98 -15.80 12.12
N ARG A 138 9.42 -15.79 10.86
CA ARG A 138 10.56 -14.96 10.43
C ARG A 138 10.25 -13.47 10.53
N LEU A 139 9.06 -13.03 10.15
CA LEU A 139 8.63 -11.63 10.31
C LEU A 139 8.55 -11.25 11.79
N ILE A 140 8.06 -12.15 12.64
CA ILE A 140 7.99 -11.96 14.09
C ILE A 140 9.38 -11.81 14.71
N VAL A 141 10.36 -12.60 14.28
CA VAL A 141 11.76 -12.44 14.71
C VAL A 141 12.32 -11.07 14.31
N LYS A 142 12.03 -10.59 13.09
CA LYS A 142 12.42 -9.25 12.65
C LYS A 142 11.78 -8.16 13.50
N ILE A 143 10.50 -8.29 13.82
CA ILE A 143 9.77 -7.36 14.69
C ILE A 143 10.41 -7.32 16.08
N ARG A 144 10.71 -8.47 16.68
CA ARG A 144 11.42 -8.53 17.97
C ARG A 144 12.77 -7.82 17.92
N SER A 145 13.54 -8.07 16.86
CA SER A 145 14.82 -7.40 16.65
C SER A 145 14.66 -5.88 16.57
N LYS A 146 13.62 -5.39 15.87
CA LYS A 146 13.33 -3.95 15.71
C LYS A 146 12.82 -3.30 17.00
N ILE A 147 12.05 -4.01 17.83
CA ILE A 147 11.63 -3.49 19.14
C ILE A 147 12.85 -3.31 20.05
N CYS A 148 13.79 -4.25 20.01
CA CYS A 148 14.99 -4.23 20.84
C CYS A 148 16.12 -3.34 20.29
N SER A 149 15.97 -2.73 19.12
CA SER A 149 16.96 -1.80 18.58
C SER A 149 16.77 -0.39 19.15
N ASP A 150 17.87 0.37 19.18
CA ASP A 150 17.88 1.81 19.49
C ASP A 150 17.57 2.65 18.23
N ASP A 151 16.86 2.07 17.25
CA ASP A 151 16.53 2.73 15.99
C ASP A 151 15.60 3.93 16.24
N GLN A 152 15.96 5.11 15.74
CA GLN A 152 15.16 6.33 15.86
C GLN A 152 13.76 6.20 15.24
N GLN A 153 13.57 5.27 14.30
CA GLN A 153 12.29 5.01 13.65
C GLN A 153 11.31 4.25 14.56
N MET A 154 11.79 3.64 15.65
CA MET A 154 10.97 2.87 16.59
C MET A 154 10.39 3.75 17.69
N ASN A 155 9.37 4.55 17.35
CA ASN A 155 8.66 5.38 18.32
C ASN A 155 7.71 4.57 19.23
N GLY A 156 7.15 5.22 20.25
CA GLY A 156 6.28 4.56 21.24
C GLY A 156 4.98 3.97 20.67
N ASP A 157 4.43 4.60 19.63
CA ASP A 157 3.21 4.13 18.96
C ASP A 157 3.48 2.88 18.12
N ILE A 158 4.55 2.89 17.31
CA ILE A 158 4.97 1.72 16.51
C ILE A 158 5.32 0.55 17.43
N ARG A 159 6.04 0.83 18.53
CA ARG A 159 6.38 -0.19 19.52
C ARG A 159 5.13 -0.84 20.10
N ARG A 160 4.09 -0.05 20.38
CA ARG A 160 2.81 -0.55 20.86
C ARG A 160 2.10 -1.43 19.82
N ILE A 161 2.07 -1.00 18.56
CA ILE A 161 1.51 -1.81 17.45
C ILE A 161 2.24 -3.16 17.34
N PHE A 162 3.57 -3.14 17.40
CA PHE A 162 4.36 -4.37 17.31
C PHE A 162 4.20 -5.27 18.54
N LEU A 163 4.09 -4.73 19.75
CA LEU A 163 3.76 -5.53 20.94
C LEU A 163 2.40 -6.22 20.78
N HIS A 164 1.39 -5.51 20.25
CA HIS A 164 0.09 -6.09 19.95
C HIS A 164 0.19 -7.23 18.91
N VAL A 165 0.95 -7.04 17.84
CA VAL A 165 1.25 -8.10 16.85
C VAL A 165 1.91 -9.32 17.50
N LEU A 166 2.84 -9.10 18.45
CA LEU A 166 3.47 -10.20 19.17
C LEU A 166 2.45 -10.96 20.04
N ASP A 167 1.58 -10.26 20.77
CA ASP A 167 0.55 -10.90 21.60
C ASP A 167 -0.44 -11.68 20.74
N LEU A 168 -0.88 -11.12 19.62
CA LEU A 168 -1.71 -11.82 18.65
C LEU A 168 -1.01 -13.07 18.12
N TRP A 169 0.24 -13.00 17.67
CA TRP A 169 0.99 -14.18 17.22
C TRP A 169 1.09 -15.25 18.31
N VAL A 170 1.43 -14.83 19.53
CA VAL A 170 1.60 -15.71 20.69
C VAL A 170 0.29 -16.49 20.97
N TRP A 171 -0.88 -15.85 20.87
CA TRP A 171 -2.19 -16.51 21.06
C TRP A 171 -2.94 -16.85 19.77
N GLY A 172 -2.21 -17.16 18.69
CA GLY A 172 -2.81 -17.73 17.48
C GLY A 172 -3.78 -16.81 16.74
N TRP A 173 -3.54 -15.50 16.82
CA TRP A 173 -4.37 -14.42 16.27
C TRP A 173 -5.82 -14.42 16.78
N ASN A 174 -6.03 -14.94 17.98
CA ASN A 174 -7.32 -14.88 18.67
C ASN A 174 -7.26 -13.82 19.77
N GLU A 175 -7.80 -12.65 19.49
CA GLU A 175 -7.76 -11.51 20.40
C GLU A 175 -8.46 -11.78 21.74
N LEU A 176 -9.53 -12.60 21.73
CA LEU A 176 -10.26 -12.97 22.95
C LEU A 176 -9.44 -13.84 23.91
N MET A 177 -8.34 -14.43 23.44
CA MET A 177 -7.43 -15.21 24.27
C MET A 177 -6.33 -14.35 24.90
N ILE A 178 -6.21 -13.08 24.51
CA ILE A 178 -5.23 -12.16 25.08
C ILE A 178 -5.69 -11.72 26.48
N PRO A 179 -4.86 -11.92 27.52
CA PRO A 179 -5.15 -11.38 28.85
C PRO A 179 -5.42 -9.89 28.79
N GLU A 180 -6.51 -9.45 29.43
CA GLU A 180 -6.95 -8.05 29.40
C GLU A 180 -5.82 -7.10 29.81
N CYS A 181 -4.97 -7.50 30.77
CA CYS A 181 -3.83 -6.71 31.24
C CYS A 181 -2.80 -6.34 30.16
N LEU A 182 -2.75 -7.07 29.05
CA LEU A 182 -1.91 -6.76 27.89
C LEU A 182 -2.64 -5.84 26.89
N THR A 183 -3.97 -5.87 26.87
CA THR A 183 -4.81 -5.12 25.91
C THR A 183 -5.18 -3.70 26.34
N ILE A 184 -5.10 -3.39 27.64
CA ILE A 184 -5.55 -2.12 28.24
C ILE A 184 -4.91 -0.87 27.58
N GLY A 185 -3.73 -0.99 26.95
CA GLY A 185 -3.06 0.14 26.29
C GLY A 185 -3.22 0.22 24.77
N TYR A 186 -3.76 -0.81 24.11
CA TYR A 186 -3.77 -0.87 22.63
C TYR A 186 -4.83 0.04 22.00
N PHE A 187 -5.98 0.23 22.68
CA PHE A 187 -7.14 0.95 22.13
C PHE A 187 -7.31 2.38 22.66
N ASP A 188 -6.41 2.85 23.53
CA ASP A 188 -6.53 4.14 24.25
C ASP A 188 -6.34 5.40 23.38
N LYS A 189 -6.42 5.30 22.06
CA LYS A 189 -6.51 6.48 21.18
C LYS A 189 -7.97 6.93 21.01
N VAL A 190 -8.60 7.38 22.11
CA VAL A 190 -9.69 8.35 22.04
C VAL A 190 -9.20 9.60 22.77
N PRO A 191 -8.80 10.68 22.06
CA PRO A 191 -8.79 11.98 22.69
C PRO A 191 -10.25 12.31 23.01
N SER A 192 -10.65 12.08 24.26
CA SER A 192 -11.85 12.70 24.81
C SER A 192 -11.66 14.20 24.64
N VAL A 193 -12.45 14.81 23.77
CA VAL A 193 -12.63 16.25 23.76
C VAL A 193 -13.16 16.60 25.14
N GLU A 194 -12.28 17.10 26.01
CA GLU A 194 -12.66 17.65 27.29
C GLU A 194 -13.65 18.79 27.02
N ASN A 195 -14.86 18.60 27.54
CA ASN A 195 -15.89 19.62 27.61
C ASN A 195 -15.35 20.81 28.42
N SER A 196 -14.93 21.86 27.74
CA SER A 196 -14.91 23.21 28.31
C SER A 196 -15.92 24.07 27.57
N THR A 197 -17.19 23.85 27.85
CA THR A 197 -18.27 24.82 27.61
C THR A 197 -18.12 25.99 28.59
N PRO A 198 -18.05 27.25 28.14
CA PRO A 198 -18.48 28.38 28.94
C PRO A 198 -19.92 28.74 28.55
N GLU A 199 -20.77 28.87 29.56
CA GLU A 199 -22.16 29.27 29.42
C GLU A 199 -22.33 30.69 28.83
N ARG A 200 -23.19 30.76 27.80
CA ARG A 200 -24.12 31.82 27.35
C ARG A 200 -23.92 33.26 27.84
N LYS A 201 -23.89 34.20 26.89
CA LYS A 201 -24.79 35.38 26.90
C LYS A 201 -25.46 35.60 25.55
N CYS A 202 -26.79 35.70 25.62
CA CYS A 202 -27.71 36.03 24.55
C CYS A 202 -27.54 37.50 24.12
N GLY A 203 -27.57 37.77 22.81
CA GLY A 203 -27.54 39.10 22.23
C GLY A 203 -28.08 39.08 20.80
N ILE A 204 -29.35 39.45 20.66
CA ILE A 204 -30.12 39.56 19.42
C ILE A 204 -29.53 40.68 18.53
N GLY A 205 -29.45 40.44 17.22
CA GLY A 205 -29.13 41.49 16.25
C GLY A 205 -29.20 41.02 14.80
N ASN A 206 -30.36 41.22 14.15
CA ASN A 206 -30.61 41.01 12.73
C ASN A 206 -29.65 41.78 11.81
N LYS A 207 -29.26 41.17 10.67
CA LYS A 207 -29.10 41.77 9.32
C LYS A 207 -28.59 40.71 8.35
N GLU A 208 -29.47 40.15 7.52
CA GLU A 208 -29.74 40.55 6.12
C GLU A 208 -28.70 40.02 5.11
N PHE A 209 -29.20 39.13 4.25
CA PHE A 209 -28.56 38.63 3.04
C PHE A 209 -28.27 39.79 2.06
N GLY A 210 -27.00 40.04 1.78
CA GLY A 210 -26.56 40.98 0.76
C GLY A 210 -26.07 40.26 -0.49
N ASN A 211 -27.00 40.02 -1.42
CA ASN A 211 -26.73 39.59 -2.79
C ASN A 211 -26.58 40.84 -3.66
N ARG A 212 -25.41 41.13 -4.26
CA ARG A 212 -25.28 42.04 -5.43
C ARG A 212 -24.03 41.73 -6.26
N GLU A 213 -24.30 41.23 -7.47
CA GLU A 213 -23.54 41.52 -8.68
C GLU A 213 -23.46 43.03 -8.92
N SER A 214 -22.33 43.52 -9.48
CA SER A 214 -22.30 44.27 -10.75
C SER A 214 -20.96 45.01 -10.96
N VAL A 215 -20.27 44.65 -12.04
CA VAL A 215 -19.79 45.52 -13.14
C VAL A 215 -19.38 46.96 -12.77
N VAL A 216 -18.10 47.29 -12.99
CA VAL A 216 -17.61 48.36 -13.90
C VAL A 216 -16.32 47.89 -14.54
#